data_AF-A0A7C2YUI3-F1
#
_entry.id   AF-A0A7C2YUI3-F1
#
_cell.length_a   1.000
_cell.length_b   1.000
_cell.length_c   1.000
_cell.angle_alpha   90.00
_cell.angle_beta   90.00
_cell.angle_gamma   90.00
#
_symmetry.space_group_name_H-M   'P 1'
#
loop_
_entity.id
_entity.type
_entity.pdbx_description
1 polymer ?
#
loop_
_entity_poly.entity_id
_entity_poly.type
_entity_poly.pdbx_seq_one_letter_code
_entity_poly.pdbx_strand_id
1 'polypeptide(L)'
;MALVGYFSTSPAYHHLPPDYALIRLSFAHAGQRLGECRERTPEELAKLPPNMRALIVCPRERVPLAIELEIDGTLVYRAQVPPSGFARDGAATVYQRIPIAAGSHRIAVRLNDRSTAGFAYQREATLHLAAGRVLLIDFSAAHGGFVFTD
;
A
#
# COMPACT_ATOMS: atom_id res chain seq x y z
N MET A 1 -10.07 -19.60 45.97
CA MET A 1 -10.51 -19.36 44.58
C MET A 1 -10.60 -17.86 44.26
N ALA A 2 -9.62 -17.05 44.66
CA ALA A 2 -9.55 -15.61 44.32
C ALA A 2 -8.31 -15.28 43.47
N LEU A 3 -7.24 -16.08 43.63
CA LEU A 3 -5.96 -15.89 42.94
C LEU A 3 -6.05 -16.16 41.42
N VAL A 4 -6.90 -17.09 40.98
CA VAL A 4 -7.05 -17.44 39.55
C VAL A 4 -7.78 -16.34 38.78
N GLY A 5 -8.79 -15.71 39.39
CA GLY A 5 -9.56 -14.63 38.76
C GLY A 5 -8.73 -13.36 38.50
N TYR A 6 -7.69 -13.12 39.31
CA TYR A 6 -6.77 -11.99 39.11
C TYR A 6 -6.03 -12.09 37.76
N PHE A 7 -5.49 -13.25 37.41
CA PHE A 7 -4.82 -13.45 36.12
C PHE A 7 -5.78 -13.50 34.92
N SER A 8 -7.10 -13.64 35.16
CA SER A 8 -8.11 -13.54 34.10
C SER A 8 -8.43 -12.10 33.71
N THR A 9 -8.11 -11.11 34.55
CA THR A 9 -8.44 -9.69 34.31
C THR A 9 -7.26 -8.74 34.48
N SER A 10 -6.13 -9.22 35.00
CA SER A 10 -4.94 -8.43 35.33
C SER A 10 -3.64 -9.13 34.89
N PRO A 11 -2.62 -8.36 34.44
CA PRO A 11 -2.69 -6.92 34.20
C PRO A 11 -3.60 -6.58 33.02
N ALA A 12 -4.18 -5.38 33.05
CA ALA A 12 -4.95 -4.85 31.94
C ALA A 12 -4.05 -4.81 30.70
N TYR A 13 -4.48 -5.47 29.62
CA TYR A 13 -3.73 -5.47 28.39
C TYR A 13 -3.92 -4.15 27.65
N HIS A 14 -2.82 -3.42 27.45
CA HIS A 14 -2.80 -2.18 26.69
C HIS A 14 -2.18 -2.45 25.31
N HIS A 15 -2.98 -2.30 24.26
CA HIS A 15 -2.52 -2.47 22.88
C HIS A 15 -1.51 -1.39 22.44
N LEU A 16 -1.57 -0.21 23.04
CA LEU A 16 -0.67 0.92 22.81
C LEU A 16 -0.24 1.52 24.16
N PRO A 17 0.99 2.05 24.27
CA PRO A 17 1.38 2.85 25.44
C PRO A 17 0.43 4.06 25.63
N PRO A 18 0.23 4.54 26.87
CA PRO A 18 -0.78 5.57 27.17
C PRO A 18 -0.62 6.88 26.39
N ASP A 19 0.62 7.25 26.03
CA ASP A 19 0.92 8.52 25.36
C ASP A 19 1.22 8.35 23.86
N TYR A 20 0.73 7.26 23.25
CA TYR A 20 1.00 6.93 21.86
C TYR A 20 -0.29 6.86 21.03
N ALA A 21 -0.18 7.24 19.77
CA ALA A 21 -1.12 6.95 18.70
C ALA A 21 -0.54 5.88 17.76
N LEU A 22 -1.36 5.38 16.84
CA LEU A 22 -0.97 4.39 15.83
C LEU A 22 -1.22 4.93 14.43
N ILE A 23 -0.22 4.90 13.58
CA ILE A 23 -0.41 5.07 12.13
C ILE A 23 -0.47 3.69 11.49
N ARG A 24 -1.55 3.39 10.78
CA ARG A 24 -1.75 2.15 10.03
C ARG A 24 -1.77 2.48 8.54
N LEU A 25 -0.67 2.16 7.85
CA LEU A 25 -0.59 2.24 6.39
C LEU A 25 -1.07 0.90 5.83
N SER A 26 -2.24 0.87 5.18
CA SER A 26 -2.84 -0.38 4.75
C SER A 26 -3.67 -0.19 3.50
N PHE A 27 -3.22 -0.76 2.38
CA PHE A 27 -3.98 -0.77 1.13
C PHE A 27 -3.51 -1.90 0.21
N ALA A 28 -4.32 -2.21 -0.79
CA ALA A 28 -3.94 -3.05 -1.92
C ALA A 28 -4.11 -2.25 -3.21
N HIS A 29 -3.05 -2.17 -4.02
CA HIS A 29 -3.09 -1.45 -5.29
C HIS A 29 -2.38 -2.25 -6.38
N ALA A 30 -2.96 -2.21 -7.58
CA ALA A 30 -2.38 -2.85 -8.74
C ALA A 30 -1.59 -1.82 -9.54
N GLY A 31 -0.27 -1.96 -9.56
CA GLY A 31 0.60 -1.12 -10.37
C GLY A 31 0.25 -1.19 -11.86
N GLN A 32 0.73 -0.21 -12.62
CA GLN A 32 0.58 -0.18 -14.07
C GLN A 32 1.20 -1.43 -14.72
N ARG A 33 0.79 -1.73 -15.95
CA ARG A 33 1.37 -2.84 -16.71
C ARG A 33 2.84 -2.56 -16.98
N LEU A 34 3.68 -3.59 -16.84
CA LEU A 34 5.12 -3.47 -17.01
C LEU A 34 5.52 -3.17 -18.46
N GLY A 35 4.74 -3.67 -19.43
CA GLY A 35 4.99 -3.46 -20.85
C GLY A 35 3.78 -2.93 -21.61
N GLU A 36 4.05 -2.35 -22.77
CA GLU A 36 3.03 -1.87 -23.69
C GLU A 36 2.34 -3.03 -24.42
N CYS A 37 1.15 -2.75 -24.94
CA CYS A 37 0.46 -3.69 -25.81
C CYS A 37 1.17 -3.73 -27.17
N ARG A 38 1.51 -4.92 -27.65
CA ARG A 38 2.10 -5.10 -28.99
C ARG A 38 1.10 -5.67 -29.96
N GLU A 39 1.20 -5.26 -31.22
CA GLU A 39 0.53 -5.95 -32.31
C GLU A 39 1.28 -7.24 -32.68
N ARG A 40 0.53 -8.26 -33.07
CA ARG A 40 1.06 -9.50 -33.63
C ARG A 40 1.22 -9.36 -35.13
N THR A 41 2.32 -9.89 -35.63
CA THR A 41 2.58 -9.96 -37.06
C THR A 41 1.62 -10.94 -37.76
N PRO A 42 1.35 -10.78 -39.07
CA PRO A 42 0.53 -11.72 -39.84
C PRO A 42 1.03 -13.17 -39.74
N GLU A 43 2.35 -13.39 -39.69
CA GLU A 43 2.98 -14.70 -39.57
C GLU A 43 2.71 -15.35 -38.20
N GLU A 44 2.69 -14.55 -37.12
CA GLU A 44 2.31 -15.01 -35.79
C GLU A 44 0.82 -15.36 -35.70
N LEU A 45 -0.04 -14.58 -36.37
CA LEU A 45 -1.49 -14.85 -36.44
C LEU A 45 -1.79 -16.11 -37.25
N ALA A 46 -1.08 -16.34 -38.34
CA ALA A 46 -1.27 -17.52 -39.18
C ALA A 46 -0.99 -18.83 -38.41
N LYS A 47 -0.01 -18.81 -37.48
CA LYS A 47 0.32 -19.94 -36.59
C LYS A 47 -0.76 -20.23 -35.54
N LEU A 48 -1.66 -19.29 -35.29
CA LEU A 48 -2.75 -19.46 -34.32
C LEU A 48 -4.01 -20.02 -34.98
N PRO A 49 -4.79 -20.85 -34.25
CA PRO A 49 -6.06 -21.33 -34.73
C PRO A 49 -7.04 -20.16 -34.96
N PRO A 50 -7.98 -20.26 -35.91
CA PRO A 50 -8.80 -19.12 -36.35
C PRO A 50 -9.53 -18.38 -35.23
N ASN A 51 -9.97 -19.08 -34.18
CA ASN A 51 -10.68 -18.53 -33.04
C ASN A 51 -9.78 -17.84 -31.99
N MET A 52 -8.45 -17.90 -32.12
CA MET A 52 -7.49 -17.34 -31.17
C MET A 52 -6.59 -16.24 -31.77
N ARG A 53 -6.90 -15.77 -32.99
CA ARG A 53 -6.14 -14.75 -33.74
C ARG A 53 -6.39 -13.32 -33.25
N ALA A 54 -6.14 -13.07 -31.96
CA ALA A 54 -6.17 -11.70 -31.43
C ALA A 54 -4.97 -10.90 -31.97
N LEU A 55 -5.23 -9.75 -32.60
CA LEU A 55 -4.19 -8.89 -33.19
C LEU A 55 -3.31 -8.20 -32.13
N ILE A 56 -3.87 -7.88 -30.96
CA ILE A 56 -3.16 -7.14 -29.90
C ILE A 56 -2.90 -8.07 -28.72
N VAL A 57 -1.67 -8.05 -28.20
CA VAL A 57 -1.27 -8.74 -26.97
C VAL A 57 -0.73 -7.73 -25.97
N CYS A 58 -1.40 -7.64 -24.83
CA CYS A 58 -0.92 -6.86 -23.70
C CYS A 58 -0.29 -7.79 -22.65
N PRO A 59 0.93 -7.48 -22.16
CA PRO A 59 1.49 -8.21 -21.04
C PRO A 59 0.63 -8.00 -19.80
N ARG A 60 0.45 -9.07 -19.03
CA ARG A 60 -0.35 -9.07 -17.81
C ARG A 60 0.46 -8.65 -16.58
N GLU A 61 1.78 -8.83 -16.62
CA GLU A 61 2.69 -8.50 -15.53
C GLU A 61 2.62 -7.01 -15.19
N ARG A 62 2.66 -6.72 -13.89
CA ARG A 62 2.58 -5.36 -13.34
C ARG A 62 3.91 -4.91 -12.77
N VAL A 63 4.08 -3.61 -12.69
CA VAL A 63 5.24 -3.01 -12.02
C VAL A 63 5.12 -3.20 -10.50
N PRO A 64 6.24 -3.41 -9.79
CA PRO A 64 6.30 -3.28 -8.34
C PRO A 64 5.91 -1.87 -7.90
N LEU A 65 5.31 -1.76 -6.70
CA LEU A 65 5.03 -0.47 -6.08
C LEU A 65 6.23 0.02 -5.29
N ALA A 66 6.65 1.26 -5.49
CA ALA A 66 7.60 1.92 -4.58
C ALA A 66 6.84 2.85 -3.65
N ILE A 67 6.95 2.62 -2.33
CA ILE A 67 6.27 3.43 -1.32
C ILE A 67 7.26 4.06 -0.35
N GLU A 68 6.96 5.30 0.04
CA GLU A 68 7.64 6.01 1.11
C GLU A 68 6.62 6.62 2.06
N LEU A 69 6.92 6.55 3.35
CA LEU A 69 6.22 7.27 4.40
C LEU A 69 7.25 8.00 5.25
N GLU A 70 7.01 9.29 5.39
CA GLU A 70 7.81 10.23 6.14
C GLU A 70 6.92 10.87 7.21
N ILE A 71 7.45 10.95 8.44
CA ILE A 71 6.79 11.58 9.57
C ILE A 71 7.77 12.57 10.18
N ASP A 72 7.34 13.82 10.32
CA ASP A 72 8.12 14.92 10.88
C ASP A 72 9.49 15.10 10.21
N GLY A 73 9.53 14.92 8.88
CA GLY A 73 10.76 14.99 8.08
C GLY A 73 11.65 13.74 8.14
N THR A 74 11.27 12.73 8.92
CA THR A 74 12.01 11.47 9.04
C THR A 74 11.36 10.38 8.20
N LEU A 75 12.13 9.75 7.30
CA LEU A 75 11.66 8.62 6.52
C LEU A 75 11.51 7.38 7.42
N VAL A 76 10.27 7.02 7.76
CA VAL A 76 9.96 5.91 8.68
C VAL A 76 9.71 4.59 7.96
N TYR A 77 9.31 4.62 6.69
CA TYR A 77 9.09 3.41 5.91
C TYR A 77 9.40 3.66 4.44
N ARG A 78 10.16 2.74 3.83
CA ARG A 78 10.44 2.69 2.39
C ARG A 78 10.46 1.25 1.95
N ALA A 79 9.71 0.91 0.90
CA ALA A 79 9.68 -0.44 0.37
C ALA A 79 9.40 -0.48 -1.14
N GLN A 80 9.91 -1.54 -1.76
CA GLN A 80 9.50 -1.99 -3.09
C GLN A 80 8.64 -3.24 -2.90
N VAL A 81 7.37 -3.18 -3.30
CA VAL A 81 6.39 -4.25 -3.07
C VAL A 81 6.02 -4.90 -4.39
N PRO A 82 6.38 -6.18 -4.61
CA PRO A 82 6.10 -6.85 -5.87
C PRO A 82 4.60 -7.14 -6.05
N PRO A 83 4.11 -7.25 -7.29
CA PRO A 83 2.76 -7.74 -7.54
C PRO A 83 2.55 -9.15 -7.02
N SER A 84 1.33 -9.46 -6.61
CA SER A 84 0.95 -10.82 -6.19
C SER A 84 0.63 -11.74 -7.38
N GLY A 85 0.51 -13.03 -7.08
CA GLY A 85 0.15 -14.07 -8.04
C GLY A 85 1.34 -14.67 -8.80
N PHE A 86 1.18 -15.91 -9.27
CA PHE A 86 2.22 -16.63 -10.01
C PHE A 86 2.66 -15.87 -11.28
N ALA A 87 1.70 -15.24 -11.97
CA ALA A 87 1.94 -14.45 -13.18
C ALA A 87 2.24 -12.96 -12.91
N ARG A 88 2.37 -12.55 -11.63
CA ARG A 88 2.67 -11.17 -11.21
C ARG A 88 1.71 -10.12 -11.81
N ASP A 89 0.45 -10.50 -11.97
CA ASP A 89 -0.61 -9.66 -12.53
C ASP A 89 -1.62 -9.17 -11.47
N GLY A 90 -1.44 -9.58 -10.22
CA GLY A 90 -2.26 -9.20 -9.08
C GLY A 90 -1.88 -7.86 -8.44
N ALA A 91 -2.66 -7.44 -7.44
CA ALA A 91 -2.36 -6.26 -6.65
C ALA A 91 -1.18 -6.52 -5.70
N ALA A 92 -0.40 -5.48 -5.42
CA ALA A 92 0.57 -5.45 -4.34
C ALA A 92 -0.11 -4.93 -3.07
N THR A 93 0.14 -5.56 -1.93
CA THR A 93 -0.47 -5.20 -0.64
C THR A 93 0.58 -4.59 0.27
N VAL A 94 0.29 -3.41 0.80
CA VAL A 94 1.11 -2.73 1.80
C VAL A 94 0.39 -2.81 3.14
N TYR A 95 1.12 -3.21 4.18
CA TYR A 95 0.61 -3.18 5.55
C TYR A 95 1.73 -2.82 6.51
N GLN A 96 1.60 -1.70 7.21
CA GLN A 96 2.51 -1.27 8.26
C GLN A 96 1.75 -0.65 9.43
N ARG A 97 2.32 -0.85 10.62
CA ARG A 97 1.83 -0.31 11.90
C ARG A 97 2.97 0.44 12.56
N ILE A 98 2.81 1.74 12.74
CA ILE A 98 3.84 2.63 13.24
C ILE A 98 3.28 3.33 14.48
N PRO A 99 3.66 2.88 15.68
CA PRO A 99 3.39 3.62 16.90
C PRO A 99 4.13 4.96 16.87
N ILE A 100 3.45 6.03 17.25
CA ILE A 100 4.01 7.37 17.34
C ILE A 100 3.54 8.03 18.63
N ALA A 101 4.32 8.95 19.18
CA ALA A 101 3.86 9.76 20.31
C ALA A 101 2.54 10.47 19.95
N ALA A 102 1.67 10.70 20.94
CA ALA A 102 0.49 11.54 20.74
C ALA A 102 0.93 12.99 20.52
N GLY A 103 0.28 13.70 19.60
CA GLY A 103 0.66 15.07 19.25
C GLY A 103 0.34 15.44 17.81
N SER A 104 0.84 16.59 17.40
CA SER A 104 0.71 17.07 16.02
C SER A 104 1.90 16.59 15.19
N HIS A 105 1.62 15.88 14.10
CA HIS A 105 2.63 15.29 13.23
C HIS A 105 2.41 15.70 11.78
N ARG A 106 3.51 15.99 11.08
CA ARG A 106 3.51 16.19 9.63
C ARG A 106 3.77 14.85 8.96
N ILE A 107 2.78 14.36 8.22
CA ILE A 107 2.83 13.05 7.58
C ILE A 107 2.85 13.26 6.06
N ALA A 108 3.88 12.72 5.40
CA ALA A 108 4.00 12.70 3.95
C ALA A 108 4.11 11.27 3.45
N VAL A 109 3.26 10.89 2.51
CA VAL A 109 3.23 9.55 1.91
C VAL A 109 3.31 9.66 0.40
N ARG A 110 4.12 8.79 -0.21
CA ARG A 110 4.44 8.83 -1.65
C ARG A 110 4.36 7.42 -2.23
N LEU A 111 3.79 7.29 -3.42
CA LEU A 111 3.65 6.03 -4.15
C LEU A 111 4.06 6.21 -5.61
N ASN A 112 4.93 5.32 -6.08
CA ASN A 112 5.20 5.08 -7.48
C ASN A 112 4.57 3.75 -7.88
N ASP A 113 3.65 3.78 -8.84
CA ASP A 113 2.96 2.62 -9.38
C ASP A 113 3.21 2.44 -10.89
N ARG A 114 4.26 3.07 -11.43
CA ARG A 114 4.65 3.03 -12.85
C ARG A 114 6.13 2.66 -13.00
N SER A 115 6.53 2.30 -14.22
CA SER A 115 7.91 1.90 -14.54
C SER A 115 8.89 3.08 -14.58
N THR A 116 8.38 4.30 -14.74
CA THR A 116 9.18 5.51 -14.78
C THR A 116 9.52 6.03 -13.38
N ALA A 117 10.63 6.74 -13.27
CA ALA A 117 11.04 7.35 -12.01
C ALA A 117 10.05 8.42 -11.51
N GLY A 118 10.07 8.64 -10.20
CA GLY A 118 9.23 9.61 -9.51
C GLY A 118 7.92 9.03 -8.98
N PHE A 119 7.36 9.67 -7.97
CA PHE A 119 6.11 9.23 -7.36
C PHE A 119 4.91 9.79 -8.13
N ALA A 120 4.06 8.90 -8.61
CA ALA A 120 2.83 9.26 -9.29
C ALA A 120 1.79 9.85 -8.33
N TYR A 121 1.81 9.42 -7.07
CA TYR A 121 0.91 9.91 -6.03
C TYR A 121 1.70 10.37 -4.82
N GLN A 122 1.30 11.51 -4.28
CA GLN A 122 1.87 12.07 -3.07
C GLN A 122 0.76 12.76 -2.29
N ARG A 123 0.79 12.63 -0.96
CA ARG A 123 -0.09 13.40 -0.08
C ARG A 123 0.69 13.78 1.18
N GLU A 124 0.48 15.01 1.61
CA GLU A 124 1.05 15.53 2.84
C GLU A 124 -0.06 16.20 3.67
N ALA A 125 -0.07 15.95 4.98
CA ALA A 125 -0.92 16.67 5.90
C ALA A 125 -0.28 16.78 7.28
N THR A 126 -0.62 17.85 8.01
CA THR A 126 -0.34 17.94 9.44
C THR A 126 -1.60 17.54 10.20
N LEU A 127 -1.51 16.52 11.04
CA LEU A 127 -2.64 15.94 11.76
C LEU A 127 -2.34 15.89 13.25
N HIS A 128 -3.36 16.14 14.07
CA HIS A 128 -3.27 15.95 15.51
C HIS A 128 -3.79 14.56 15.88
N LEU A 129 -2.91 13.74 16.46
CA LEU A 129 -3.19 12.37 16.88
C LEU A 129 -3.25 12.30 18.40
N ALA A 130 -4.46 12.14 18.94
CA ALA A 130 -4.65 11.94 20.38
C ALA A 130 -4.12 10.56 20.83
N ALA A 131 -3.82 10.44 22.12
CA ALA A 131 -3.47 9.17 22.75
C ALA A 131 -4.51 8.06 22.45
N GLY A 132 -4.03 6.87 22.09
CA GLY A 132 -4.85 5.72 21.72
C GLY A 132 -5.51 5.82 20.34
N ARG A 133 -5.37 6.94 19.62
CA ARG A 133 -5.98 7.12 18.30
C ARG A 133 -5.27 6.32 17.23
N VAL A 134 -6.02 5.84 16.24
CA VAL A 134 -5.49 5.12 15.08
C VAL A 134 -5.75 5.92 13.82
N LEU A 135 -4.70 6.39 13.16
CA LEU A 135 -4.81 6.97 11.82
C LEU A 135 -4.66 5.86 10.78
N LEU A 136 -5.68 5.64 9.96
CA LEU A 136 -5.60 4.82 8.76
C LEU A 136 -5.12 5.68 7.58
N ILE A 137 -4.04 5.25 6.95
CA ILE A 137 -3.59 5.72 5.64
C ILE A 137 -3.95 4.64 4.62
N ASP A 138 -4.99 4.90 3.84
CA ASP A 138 -5.43 4.06 2.73
C ASP A 138 -5.06 4.70 1.39
N PHE A 139 -5.22 3.98 0.30
CA PHE A 139 -4.95 4.46 -1.05
C PHE A 139 -6.03 4.02 -2.03
N SER A 140 -6.53 4.98 -2.81
CA SER A 140 -7.41 4.71 -3.94
C SER A 140 -7.11 5.65 -5.09
N ALA A 141 -6.53 5.12 -6.17
CA ALA A 141 -6.30 5.88 -7.39
C ALA A 141 -7.60 6.50 -7.96
N ALA A 142 -8.74 5.80 -7.82
CA ALA A 142 -10.04 6.29 -8.25
C ALA A 142 -10.52 7.54 -7.47
N HIS A 143 -10.12 7.67 -6.21
CA HIS A 143 -10.46 8.80 -5.34
C HIS A 143 -9.34 9.85 -5.27
N GLY A 144 -8.37 9.82 -6.19
CA GLY A 144 -7.30 10.80 -6.28
C GLY A 144 -6.07 10.51 -5.41
N GLY A 145 -5.95 9.31 -4.84
CA GLY A 145 -4.73 8.84 -4.17
C GLY A 145 -4.93 8.48 -2.71
N PHE A 146 -4.02 8.95 -1.84
CA PHE A 146 -4.03 8.60 -0.42
C PHE A 146 -5.20 9.23 0.32
N VAL A 147 -5.80 8.48 1.24
CA VAL A 147 -6.89 8.92 2.12
C VAL A 147 -6.45 8.76 3.57
N PHE A 148 -6.64 9.81 4.36
CA PHE A 148 -6.37 9.81 5.79
C PHE A 148 -7.71 9.76 6.53
N THR A 149 -7.91 8.69 7.30
CA THR A 149 -9.15 8.44 8.06
C THR A 149 -8.79 8.08 9.50
N ASP A 150 -9.58 8.55 10.44
CA ASP A 150 -9.44 8.39 11.89
C ASP A 150 -10.23 7.21 12.48
#